data_AF-A0A2S5VYY5-F1
#
_entry.id   AF-A0A2S5VYY5-F1
#
_cell.length_a   1.000
_cell.length_b   1.000
_cell.length_c   1.000
_cell.angle_alpha   90.00
_cell.angle_beta   90.00
_cell.angle_gamma   90.00
#
_symmetry.space_group_name_H-M   'P 1'
#
loop_
_entity.id
_entity.type
_entity.pdbx_description
1 polymer ?
#
loop_
_entity_poly.entity_id
_entity_poly.type
_entity_poly.pdbx_seq_one_letter_code
_entity_poly.pdbx_strand_id
1 'polypeptide(L)'
;MISEIDRKIRTVVDELVNDFPGDVDFAGSDEHDRHVNAAATHARADILVTDNTRDFGDPDLLPYDLYPADAFLCLIDDGAPACVRLVTREQNSYWQERRSVGRVTTSLLDALRRAGCPHFASRVDRHLRAPSGRG
;
A
#
# COMPACT_ATOMS: atom_id res chain seq x y z
N MET A 1 -11.61 -20.27 10.96
CA MET A 1 -10.98 -19.43 12.00
C MET A 1 -10.39 -18.23 11.28
N ILE A 2 -10.92 -17.03 11.48
CA ILE A 2 -10.40 -15.82 10.82
C ILE A 2 -9.02 -15.52 11.41
N SER A 3 -8.01 -15.34 10.56
CA SER A 3 -6.65 -15.06 11.03
C SER A 3 -6.56 -13.67 11.64
N GLU A 4 -5.58 -13.45 12.53
CA GLU A 4 -5.37 -12.13 13.12
C GLU A 4 -4.99 -11.07 12.06
N ILE A 5 -4.42 -11.51 10.93
CA ILE A 5 -4.11 -10.66 9.77
C ILE A 5 -5.41 -10.21 9.08
N ASP A 6 -6.33 -11.14 8.78
CA ASP A 6 -7.61 -10.79 8.13
C ASP A 6 -8.42 -9.81 9.00
N ARG A 7 -8.46 -10.02 10.32
CA ARG A 7 -9.11 -9.07 11.24
C ARG A 7 -8.49 -7.67 11.17
N LYS A 8 -7.16 -7.57 11.16
CA LYS A 8 -6.45 -6.28 11.10
C LYS A 8 -6.71 -5.57 9.78
N ILE A 9 -6.69 -6.30 8.66
CA ILE A 9 -7.00 -5.77 7.33
C ILE A 9 -8.44 -5.24 7.31
N ARG A 10 -9.42 -6.01 7.78
CA ARG A 10 -10.83 -5.60 7.85
C ARG A 10 -11.09 -4.36 8.72
N THR A 11 -10.19 -4.04 9.65
CA THR A 11 -10.34 -2.88 10.53
C THR A 11 -9.89 -1.58 9.85
N VAL A 12 -9.11 -1.67 8.78
CA VAL A 12 -8.49 -0.51 8.10
C VAL A 12 -8.97 -0.30 6.67
N VAL A 13 -9.88 -1.14 6.18
CA VAL A 13 -10.48 -1.05 4.85
C VAL A 13 -11.92 -0.57 4.96
N ASP A 14 -12.31 0.37 4.11
CA ASP A 14 -13.67 0.94 4.11
C ASP A 14 -14.69 0.04 3.41
N GLU A 15 -14.27 -0.66 2.36
CA GLU A 15 -15.14 -1.51 1.54
C GLU A 15 -14.52 -2.88 1.27
N LEU A 16 -15.37 -3.90 1.20
CA LEU A 16 -14.99 -5.25 0.82
C LEU A 16 -15.89 -5.73 -0.33
N VAL A 17 -15.28 -6.01 -1.47
CA VAL A 17 -15.95 -6.63 -2.61
C VAL A 17 -16.08 -8.12 -2.33
N ASN A 18 -17.31 -8.59 -2.05
CA ASN A 18 -17.57 -9.98 -1.66
C ASN A 18 -17.89 -10.89 -2.86
N ASP A 19 -18.46 -10.32 -3.92
CA ASP A 19 -18.84 -11.04 -5.14
C ASP A 19 -18.84 -10.06 -6.32
N PHE A 20 -18.49 -10.55 -7.51
CA PHE A 20 -18.48 -9.77 -8.74
C PHE A 20 -18.56 -10.72 -9.95
N PRO A 21 -19.22 -10.31 -11.04
CA PRO A 21 -19.24 -11.10 -12.26
C PRO A 21 -17.82 -11.24 -12.82
N GLY A 22 -17.41 -12.49 -13.11
CA GLY A 22 -16.11 -12.79 -13.75
C GLY A 22 -16.09 -12.58 -15.27
N ASP A 23 -17.25 -12.28 -15.85
CA ASP A 23 -17.42 -11.89 -17.26
C ASP A 23 -17.01 -10.41 -17.42
N VAL A 24 -15.71 -10.18 -17.44
CA VAL A 24 -15.15 -8.86 -17.75
C VAL A 24 -14.09 -9.05 -18.82
N ASP A 25 -14.20 -8.23 -19.88
CA ASP A 25 -13.19 -8.17 -20.93
C ASP A 25 -11.84 -7.82 -20.28
N PHE A 26 -10.86 -8.71 -20.47
CA PHE A 26 -9.52 -8.58 -19.92
C PHE A 26 -8.51 -8.89 -21.02
N ALA A 27 -7.68 -7.89 -21.32
CA ALA A 27 -6.65 -7.96 -22.35
C ALA A 27 -5.34 -8.58 -21.84
N GLY A 28 -5.19 -8.81 -20.53
CA GLY A 28 -4.00 -9.42 -19.93
C GLY A 28 -3.96 -10.94 -20.11
N SER A 29 -2.76 -11.50 -19.93
CA SER A 29 -2.46 -12.91 -20.23
C SER A 29 -2.62 -13.87 -19.04
N ASP A 30 -2.76 -13.36 -17.80
CA ASP A 30 -2.89 -14.18 -16.59
C ASP A 30 -4.35 -14.29 -16.14
N GLU A 31 -4.82 -15.54 -15.93
CA GLU A 31 -6.17 -15.83 -15.46
C GLU A 31 -6.43 -15.32 -14.03
N HIS A 32 -5.40 -15.25 -13.19
CA HIS A 32 -5.51 -14.72 -11.84
C HIS A 32 -5.70 -13.20 -11.82
N ASP A 33 -5.07 -12.48 -12.76
CA ASP A 33 -5.22 -11.04 -12.88
C ASP A 33 -6.56 -10.63 -13.49
N ARG A 34 -7.20 -11.53 -14.26
CA ARG A 34 -8.58 -11.33 -14.73
C ARG A 34 -9.55 -11.09 -13.57
N HIS A 35 -9.43 -11.86 -12.48
CA HIS A 35 -10.29 -11.66 -11.30
C HIS A 35 -10.01 -10.34 -10.60
N VAL A 36 -8.74 -9.91 -10.53
CA VAL A 36 -8.36 -8.62 -9.95
C VAL A 36 -8.91 -7.47 -10.80
N ASN A 37 -8.80 -7.56 -12.13
CA ASN A 37 -9.37 -6.58 -13.06
C ASN A 37 -10.90 -6.51 -12.97
N ALA A 38 -11.57 -7.67 -12.88
CA ALA A 38 -13.00 -7.73 -12.71
C ALA A 38 -13.46 -7.09 -11.39
N ALA A 39 -12.76 -7.37 -10.28
CA ALA A 39 -13.03 -6.77 -8.99
C ALA A 39 -12.83 -5.25 -9.01
N ALA A 40 -11.70 -4.78 -9.55
CA ALA A 40 -11.38 -3.36 -9.64
C ALA A 40 -12.38 -2.60 -10.52
N THR A 41 -12.76 -3.18 -11.67
CA THR A 41 -13.77 -2.62 -12.58
C THR A 41 -15.15 -2.58 -11.92
N HIS A 42 -15.55 -3.65 -11.24
CA HIS A 42 -16.85 -3.72 -10.56
C HIS A 42 -16.93 -2.71 -9.40
N ALA A 43 -15.85 -2.60 -8.61
CA ALA A 43 -15.74 -1.61 -7.55
C ALA A 43 -15.62 -0.17 -8.06
N ARG A 44 -15.42 0.03 -9.37
CA ARG A 44 -15.11 1.32 -9.99
C ARG A 44 -13.92 2.00 -9.29
N ALA A 45 -12.90 1.22 -9.01
CA ALA A 45 -11.69 1.73 -8.40
C ALA A 45 -11.06 2.77 -9.32
N ASP A 46 -10.64 3.93 -8.80
CA ASP A 46 -9.87 4.89 -9.58
C ASP A 46 -8.41 4.43 -9.74
N ILE A 47 -7.88 3.72 -8.73
CA ILE A 47 -6.49 3.26 -8.67
C ILE A 47 -6.45 1.80 -8.20
N LEU A 48 -5.74 0.96 -8.95
CA LEU A 48 -5.34 -0.37 -8.52
C LEU A 48 -3.86 -0.37 -8.10
N VAL A 49 -3.62 -0.62 -6.81
CA VAL A 49 -2.26 -0.68 -6.26
C VAL A 49 -1.72 -2.12 -6.34
N THR A 50 -0.70 -2.34 -7.16
CA THR A 50 -0.06 -3.65 -7.36
C THR A 50 1.37 -3.48 -7.86
N ASP A 51 2.30 -4.34 -7.42
CA ASP A 51 3.66 -4.36 -7.95
C ASP A 51 3.78 -5.21 -9.23
N ASN A 52 2.73 -5.96 -9.60
CA ASN A 52 2.65 -6.78 -10.81
C ASN A 52 1.94 -6.05 -11.97
N THR A 53 2.23 -4.77 -12.16
CA THR A 53 1.52 -3.92 -13.14
C THR A 53 1.59 -4.43 -14.59
N ARG A 54 2.63 -5.20 -14.95
CA ARG A 54 2.85 -5.67 -16.33
C ARG A 54 1.85 -6.74 -16.78
N ASP A 55 1.25 -7.45 -15.84
CA ASP A 55 0.42 -8.61 -16.16
C ASP A 55 -1.02 -8.22 -16.54
N PHE A 56 -1.37 -6.95 -16.34
CA PHE A 56 -2.68 -6.36 -16.66
C PHE A 56 -2.83 -5.93 -18.13
N GLY A 57 -1.80 -6.08 -18.96
CA GLY A 57 -1.84 -5.71 -20.38
C GLY A 57 -1.58 -4.23 -20.61
N ASP A 58 -2.26 -3.64 -21.59
CA ASP A 58 -2.11 -2.23 -21.96
C ASP A 58 -2.83 -1.32 -20.94
N PRO A 59 -2.10 -0.48 -20.17
CA PRO A 59 -2.71 0.41 -19.17
C PRO A 59 -3.72 1.39 -19.75
N ASP A 60 -3.55 1.82 -21.01
CA ASP A 60 -4.44 2.79 -21.65
C ASP A 60 -5.84 2.20 -21.93
N LEU A 61 -5.98 0.88 -21.85
CA LEU A 61 -7.24 0.17 -22.04
C LEU A 61 -7.96 -0.14 -20.72
N LEU A 62 -7.35 0.16 -19.57
CA LEU A 62 -7.92 -0.12 -18.26
C LEU A 62 -8.80 1.05 -17.79
N PRO A 63 -9.91 0.78 -17.08
CA PRO A 63 -10.78 1.82 -16.55
C PRO A 63 -10.23 2.50 -15.28
N TYR A 64 -9.01 2.14 -14.85
CA TYR A 64 -8.37 2.58 -13.62
C TYR A 64 -6.85 2.69 -13.81
N ASP A 65 -6.19 3.50 -12.97
CA ASP A 65 -4.74 3.64 -13.02
C ASP A 65 -4.03 2.53 -12.25
N LEU A 66 -2.91 2.05 -12.79
CA LEU A 66 -2.04 1.09 -12.11
C LEU A 66 -0.91 1.81 -11.38
N TYR A 67 -0.77 1.54 -10.08
CA TYR A 67 0.33 2.09 -9.29
C TYR A 67 1.09 0.99 -8.53
N PRO A 68 2.43 0.92 -8.67
CA PRO A 68 3.28 0.20 -7.72
C PRO A 68 3.13 0.76 -6.29
N ALA A 69 3.31 -0.09 -5.29
CA ALA A 69 3.11 0.29 -3.89
C ALA A 69 3.99 1.49 -3.48
N ASP A 70 5.26 1.48 -3.92
CA ASP A 70 6.20 2.57 -3.62
C ASP A 70 5.75 3.92 -4.20
N ALA A 71 5.26 3.90 -5.45
CA ALA A 71 4.80 5.09 -6.16
C ALA A 71 3.52 5.64 -5.53
N PHE A 72 2.57 4.75 -5.19
CA PHE A 72 1.32 5.14 -4.53
C PHE A 72 1.58 5.76 -3.15
N LEU A 73 2.47 5.18 -2.35
CA LEU A 73 2.82 5.75 -1.04
C LEU A 73 3.55 7.11 -1.18
N CYS A 74 4.37 7.28 -2.23
CA CYS A 74 4.95 8.58 -2.54
C CYS A 74 3.88 9.61 -2.93
N LEU A 75 2.87 9.23 -3.72
CA LEU A 75 1.74 10.07 -4.08
C LEU A 75 0.95 10.52 -2.84
N ILE A 76 0.72 9.61 -1.89
CA ILE A 76 0.11 9.94 -0.59
C ILE A 76 0.96 10.96 0.17
N ASP A 77 2.29 10.81 0.20
CA ASP A 77 3.17 11.79 0.84
C ASP A 77 3.16 13.15 0.14
N ASP A 78 3.02 13.19 -1.19
CA ASP A 78 2.88 14.44 -1.93
C ASP A 78 1.54 15.15 -1.61
N GLY A 79 0.45 14.40 -1.47
CA GLY A 79 -0.88 14.95 -1.16
C GLY A 79 -1.10 15.28 0.32
N ALA A 80 -0.51 14.50 1.24
CA ALA A 80 -0.76 14.60 2.67
C ALA A 80 0.51 14.39 3.53
N PRO A 81 1.57 15.19 3.33
CA PRO A 81 2.86 14.98 4.00
C PRO A 81 2.80 15.13 5.53
N ALA A 82 1.81 15.88 6.05
CA ALA A 82 1.58 16.00 7.49
C ALA A 82 1.04 14.69 8.08
N CYS A 83 0.08 14.04 7.42
CA CYS A 83 -0.47 12.76 7.85
C CYS A 83 0.60 11.66 7.80
N VAL A 84 1.37 11.59 6.71
CA VAL A 84 2.49 10.64 6.57
C VAL A 84 3.52 10.84 7.68
N ARG A 85 3.83 12.09 8.04
CA ARG A 85 4.73 12.39 9.17
C ARG A 85 4.20 11.88 10.50
N LEU A 86 2.91 12.06 10.78
CA LEU A 86 2.27 11.59 12.02
C LEU A 86 2.38 10.07 12.13
N VAL A 87 1.94 9.35 11.10
CA VAL A 87 2.00 7.88 11.05
C VAL A 87 3.44 7.37 11.13
N THR A 88 4.37 8.04 10.44
CA THR A 88 5.81 7.72 10.50
C THR A 88 6.34 7.77 11.94
N ARG A 89 5.95 8.78 12.72
CA ARG A 89 6.36 8.93 14.12
C ARG A 89 5.75 7.83 15.00
N GLU A 90 4.47 7.55 14.84
CA GLU A 90 3.78 6.49 15.59
C GLU A 90 4.41 5.11 15.33
N GLN A 91 4.63 4.79 14.05
CA GLN A 91 5.29 3.53 13.67
C GLN A 91 6.71 3.46 14.23
N ASN A 92 7.49 4.52 14.12
CA ASN A 92 8.85 4.54 14.66
C ASN A 92 8.86 4.34 16.18
N SER A 93 8.02 5.05 16.94
CA SER A 93 7.90 4.87 18.40
C SER A 93 7.52 3.45 18.77
N TYR A 94 6.48 2.89 18.11
CA TYR A 94 6.04 1.51 18.35
C TYR A 94 7.17 0.49 18.13
N TRP A 95 7.92 0.61 17.04
CA TRP A 95 9.01 -0.33 16.76
C TRP A 95 10.22 -0.13 17.69
N GLN A 96 10.48 1.09 18.16
CA GLN A 96 11.52 1.34 19.17
C GLN A 96 11.17 0.72 20.52
N GLU A 97 9.92 0.85 20.98
CA GLU A 97 9.44 0.20 22.21
C GLU A 97 9.56 -1.32 22.16
N ARG A 98 9.27 -1.93 20.99
CA ARG A 98 9.46 -3.37 20.79
C ARG A 98 10.94 -3.78 20.88
N ARG A 99 11.86 -2.95 20.38
CA ARG A 99 13.31 -3.19 20.53
C ARG A 99 13.76 -3.10 21.98
N SER A 100 13.27 -2.11 22.74
CA SER A 100 13.68 -1.94 24.14
C SER A 100 13.27 -3.11 25.03
N VAL A 101 12.23 -3.87 24.63
CA VAL A 101 11.83 -5.12 25.31
C VAL A 101 12.49 -6.38 24.72
N GLY A 102 13.58 -6.23 23.97
CA GLY A 102 14.41 -7.33 23.48
C GLY A 102 13.89 -8.05 22.22
N ARG A 103 12.89 -7.51 21.51
CA ARG A 103 12.44 -8.09 20.23
C ARG A 103 13.40 -7.70 19.12
N VAL A 104 13.90 -8.69 18.39
CA VAL A 104 14.65 -8.46 17.14
C VAL A 104 13.68 -7.91 16.09
N THR A 105 13.79 -6.63 15.77
CA THR A 105 12.94 -5.98 14.77
C THR A 105 13.78 -5.18 13.78
N THR A 106 13.44 -5.29 12.50
CA THR A 106 14.10 -4.53 11.42
C THR A 106 13.64 -3.06 11.47
N SER A 107 14.54 -2.11 11.15
CA SER A 107 14.19 -0.67 11.16
C SER A 107 13.02 -0.40 10.22
N LEU A 108 12.22 0.64 10.50
CA LEU A 108 11.08 1.00 9.63
C LEU A 108 11.55 1.22 8.18
N LEU A 109 12.70 1.89 8.01
CA LEU A 109 13.28 2.16 6.69
C LEU A 109 13.70 0.88 5.97
N ASP A 110 14.33 -0.06 6.69
CA ASP A 110 14.76 -1.33 6.10
C ASP A 110 13.59 -2.25 5.80
N ALA A 111 12.53 -2.20 6.61
CA ALA A 111 11.29 -2.93 6.34
C ALA A 111 10.63 -2.42 5.05
N LEU A 112 10.53 -1.10 4.87
CA LEU A 112 10.00 -0.50 3.63
C LEU A 112 10.84 -0.85 2.40
N ARG A 113 12.17 -0.79 2.50
CA ARG A 113 13.05 -1.19 1.40
C ARG A 113 12.89 -2.67 1.02
N ARG A 114 12.78 -3.56 2.02
CA ARG A 114 12.54 -4.99 1.78
C ARG A 114 11.17 -5.27 1.18
N ALA A 115 10.19 -4.41 1.47
CA ALA A 115 8.86 -4.47 0.89
C ALA A 115 8.79 -3.82 -0.52
N GLY A 116 9.92 -3.52 -1.16
CA GLY A 116 9.93 -2.93 -2.50
C GLY A 116 9.58 -1.44 -2.54
N CYS A 117 9.63 -0.74 -1.40
CA CYS A 117 9.29 0.69 -1.29
C CYS A 117 10.50 1.62 -0.99
N PRO A 118 11.55 1.66 -1.83
CA PRO A 118 12.76 2.43 -1.57
C PRO A 118 12.56 3.96 -1.66
N HIS A 119 11.72 4.46 -2.56
CA HIS A 119 11.49 5.90 -2.70
C HIS A 119 10.70 6.44 -1.52
N PHE A 120 9.66 5.71 -1.11
CA PHE A 120 8.89 6.05 0.08
C PHE A 120 9.72 5.92 1.35
N ALA A 121 10.61 4.93 1.46
CA ALA A 121 11.56 4.85 2.58
C ALA A 121 12.44 6.10 2.70
N SER A 122 12.87 6.68 1.57
CA SER A 122 13.64 7.94 1.55
C SER A 122 12.82 9.12 2.08
N ARG A 123 11.52 9.17 1.76
CA ARG A 123 10.59 10.18 2.28
C ARG A 123 10.38 10.01 3.79
N VAL A 124 10.14 8.79 4.25
CA VAL A 124 10.00 8.45 5.68
C VAL A 124 11.24 8.86 6.47
N ASP A 125 12.46 8.61 5.96
CA ASP A 125 13.70 9.06 6.62
C ASP A 125 13.73 10.60 6.78
N ARG A 126 13.30 11.35 5.76
CA ARG A 126 13.16 12.81 5.83
C ARG A 126 12.14 13.25 6.88
N HIS A 127 11.03 12.53 7.06
CA HIS A 127 10.06 12.83 8.13
C HIS A 127 10.62 12.58 9.53
N LEU A 128 11.47 11.56 9.69
CA LEU A 128 12.12 11.23 10.96
C LEU A 128 13.21 12.23 11.34
N ARG A 129 13.94 12.76 10.35
CA ARG A 129 15.00 13.77 10.55
C ARG A 129 14.46 15.18 10.75
N ALA A 130 13.28 15.47 10.22
CA ALA A 130 12.68 16.78 10.35
C ALA A 130 12.39 17.07 11.84
N PRO A 131 12.85 18.22 12.37
CA PRO A 131 12.64 18.57 13.76
C PRO A 131 11.14 18.58 14.09
N SER A 132 10.82 18.31 15.35
CA SER A 132 9.47 18.38 15.92
C SER A 132 8.98 19.83 15.91
N GLY A 133 8.70 20.37 14.72
CA GLY A 133 8.06 21.67 14.56
C GLY A 133 6.70 21.62 15.24
N ARG A 134 6.57 22.38 16.33
CA ARG A 134 5.29 22.70 16.96
C ARG A 134 4.45 23.46 15.93
N GLY A 135 3.38 22.83 15.47
CA GLY A 135 2.21 23.52 14.93
C GLY A 135 1.15 23.54 16.02
#